data_AF-A0A1B6JKB3-F1
#
_entry.id   AF-A0A1B6JKB3-F1
#
_cell.length_a   1.000
_cell.length_b   1.000
_cell.length_c   1.000
_cell.angle_alpha   90.00
_cell.angle_beta   90.00
_cell.angle_gamma   90.00
#
_symmetry.space_group_name_H-M   'P 1'
#
loop_
_entity.id
_entity.type
_entity.pdbx_description
1 polymer ?
#
loop_
_entity_poly.entity_id
_entity_poly.type
_entity_poly.pdbx_seq_one_letter_code
_entity_poly.pdbx_strand_id
1 'polypeptide(L)'
;RAPLDNQISKMQASAFVFIAVALVGAHGTCDPEIINKIKTSWNGNPPTNIIQKLTGKITWLTSPSYYSNYSDDISCAQTTVDSTGAAKDFVYLGDTNAPSETDYQLQENEKGILQWEDDSSVLSNNMYVVYQTDNVLAYFQCQSTTPDAYEPYAGMAAVNIKDGDLDNSDALKADLQTGSEALNKLGLRPLEGLYTDCKF
;
A
#
# COMPACT_ATOMS: atom_id res chain seq x y z
N ARG A 1 -14.42 19.32 -64.08
CA ARG A 1 -14.80 19.61 -62.68
C ARG A 1 -14.29 18.44 -61.84
N ALA A 2 -13.41 18.74 -60.89
CA ALA A 2 -12.52 17.80 -60.21
C ALA A 2 -13.23 16.70 -59.40
N PRO A 3 -12.63 15.51 -59.22
CA PRO A 3 -13.04 14.57 -58.18
C PRO A 3 -12.46 14.99 -56.82
N LEU A 4 -13.29 14.91 -55.78
CA LEU A 4 -12.92 15.24 -54.41
C LEU A 4 -11.98 14.17 -53.83
N ASP A 5 -10.88 14.67 -53.28
CA ASP A 5 -9.83 13.96 -52.56
C ASP A 5 -10.34 13.19 -51.33
N ASN A 6 -9.95 11.91 -51.29
CA ASN A 6 -9.02 11.35 -50.31
C ASN A 6 -9.16 11.81 -48.84
N GLN A 7 -9.86 11.03 -48.03
CA GLN A 7 -9.58 10.91 -46.58
C GLN A 7 -9.67 9.44 -46.17
N ILE A 8 -8.54 8.75 -46.35
CA ILE A 8 -8.21 7.50 -45.66
C ILE A 8 -8.06 7.86 -44.18
N SER A 9 -9.14 7.76 -43.41
CA SER A 9 -9.04 7.84 -41.96
C SER A 9 -8.51 6.50 -41.46
N LYS A 10 -7.21 6.50 -41.12
CA LYS A 10 -6.56 5.43 -40.37
C LYS A 10 -7.27 5.29 -39.02
N MET A 11 -8.22 4.38 -38.90
CA MET A 11 -8.59 3.84 -37.59
C MET A 11 -7.40 3.03 -37.10
N GLN A 12 -6.60 3.63 -36.22
CA GLN A 12 -5.70 2.87 -35.36
C GLN A 12 -6.55 1.90 -34.56
N ALA A 13 -6.41 0.62 -34.86
CA ALA A 13 -6.91 -0.44 -34.01
C ALA A 13 -6.14 -0.37 -32.68
N SER A 14 -6.68 0.38 -31.73
CA SER A 14 -6.27 0.28 -30.33
C SER A 14 -6.64 -1.13 -29.88
N ALA A 15 -5.62 -1.98 -29.75
CA ALA A 15 -5.75 -3.28 -29.11
C ALA A 15 -6.08 -3.04 -27.64
N PHE A 16 -7.38 -3.03 -27.31
CA PHE A 16 -7.86 -3.21 -25.96
C PHE A 16 -7.50 -4.63 -25.54
N VAL A 17 -6.40 -4.77 -24.79
CA VAL A 17 -6.09 -6.00 -24.09
C VAL A 17 -7.09 -6.11 -22.94
N PHE A 18 -8.20 -6.81 -23.18
CA PHE A 18 -9.09 -7.28 -22.13
C PHE A 18 -8.36 -8.38 -21.36
N ILE A 19 -7.71 -8.01 -20.25
CA ILE A 19 -7.25 -8.98 -19.26
C ILE A 19 -8.48 -9.37 -18.45
N ALA A 20 -9.06 -10.53 -18.75
CA ALA A 20 -10.00 -11.18 -17.86
C ALA A 20 -9.23 -11.63 -16.62
N VAL A 21 -9.33 -10.87 -15.53
CA VAL A 21 -8.83 -11.28 -14.22
C VAL A 21 -9.74 -12.39 -13.73
N ALA A 22 -9.23 -13.62 -13.75
CA ALA A 22 -9.85 -14.71 -13.03
C ALA A 22 -9.65 -14.43 -11.53
N LEU A 23 -10.67 -13.85 -10.89
CA LEU A 23 -10.82 -13.83 -9.44
C LEU A 23 -11.03 -15.29 -9.00
N VAL A 24 -9.93 -16.01 -8.79
CA VAL A 24 -9.95 -17.21 -7.97
C VAL A 24 -10.16 -16.68 -6.56
N GLY A 25 -11.34 -16.93 -5.98
CA GLY A 25 -11.72 -16.46 -4.66
C GLY A 25 -10.68 -16.85 -3.63
N ALA A 26 -9.80 -15.91 -3.31
CA ALA A 26 -8.91 -15.98 -2.18
C ALA A 26 -9.75 -15.59 -0.97
N HIS A 27 -9.87 -16.51 -0.02
CA HIS A 27 -10.39 -16.20 1.30
C HIS A 27 -9.57 -15.04 1.89
N GLY A 28 -10.19 -14.10 2.59
CA GLY A 28 -9.55 -12.87 3.06
C GLY A 28 -8.53 -13.05 4.20
N THR A 29 -8.27 -14.30 4.57
CA THR A 29 -7.20 -14.68 5.47
C THR A 29 -5.83 -14.62 4.78
N CYS A 30 -4.78 -14.40 5.57
CA CYS A 30 -3.41 -14.37 5.05
C CYS A 30 -3.06 -15.61 4.21
N ASP A 31 -2.79 -15.40 2.92
CA ASP A 31 -2.40 -16.46 1.98
C ASP A 31 -1.06 -17.09 2.42
N PRO A 32 -1.04 -18.38 2.82
CA PRO A 32 0.17 -19.03 3.30
C PRO A 32 1.29 -19.12 2.24
N GLU A 33 0.93 -19.23 0.96
CA GLU A 33 1.91 -19.30 -0.13
C GLU A 33 2.63 -17.96 -0.30
N ILE A 34 1.88 -16.85 -0.26
CA ILE A 34 2.44 -15.50 -0.31
C ILE A 34 3.35 -15.26 0.89
N ILE A 35 2.88 -15.58 2.11
CA ILE A 35 3.69 -15.43 3.33
C ILE A 35 4.99 -16.24 3.21
N ASN A 36 4.92 -17.47 2.71
CA ASN A 36 6.11 -18.30 2.55
C ASN A 36 7.10 -17.72 1.52
N LYS A 37 6.60 -17.14 0.42
CA LYS A 37 7.43 -16.41 -0.56
C LYS A 37 8.13 -15.20 0.08
N ILE A 38 7.40 -14.40 0.85
CA ILE A 38 7.98 -13.25 1.59
C ILE A 38 9.06 -13.75 2.54
N LYS A 39 8.75 -14.71 3.41
CA LYS A 39 9.70 -15.28 4.39
C LYS A 39 10.94 -15.86 3.72
N THR A 40 10.78 -16.51 2.58
CA THR A 40 11.90 -17.05 1.78
C THR A 40 12.75 -15.92 1.20
N SER A 41 12.14 -14.84 0.73
CA SER A 41 12.85 -13.69 0.16
C SER A 41 13.77 -12.98 1.16
N TRP A 42 13.45 -13.05 2.45
CA TRP A 42 14.32 -12.55 3.52
C TRP A 42 15.64 -13.32 3.63
N ASN A 43 15.71 -14.55 3.08
CA ASN A 43 16.91 -15.39 3.09
C ASN A 43 17.55 -15.50 4.50
N GLY A 44 16.71 -15.70 5.51
CA GLY A 44 17.11 -15.79 6.93
C GLY A 44 17.39 -14.44 7.61
N ASN A 45 17.27 -13.32 6.91
CA ASN A 45 17.49 -11.97 7.43
C ASN A 45 16.18 -11.14 7.34
N PRO A 46 15.16 -11.46 8.15
CA PRO A 46 13.93 -10.69 8.19
C PRO A 46 14.22 -9.23 8.61
N PRO A 47 13.44 -8.25 8.13
CA PRO A 47 13.49 -6.88 8.62
C PRO A 47 13.33 -6.83 10.15
N THR A 48 14.04 -5.91 10.79
CA THR A 48 13.99 -5.69 12.25
C THR A 48 14.00 -4.21 12.57
N ASN A 49 13.57 -3.84 13.78
CA ASN A 49 13.47 -2.46 14.25
C ASN A 49 12.53 -1.66 13.34
N ILE A 50 11.44 -2.31 12.92
CA ILE A 50 10.50 -1.79 11.95
C ILE A 50 9.81 -0.57 12.57
N ILE A 51 9.33 -0.68 13.82
CA ILE A 51 8.68 0.45 14.53
C ILE A 51 9.63 1.65 14.65
N GLN A 52 10.90 1.41 14.97
CA GLN A 52 11.89 2.49 15.08
C GLN A 52 12.08 3.23 13.75
N LYS A 53 12.12 2.51 12.63
CA LYS A 53 12.22 3.09 11.29
C LYS A 53 10.95 3.77 10.82
N LEU A 54 9.79 3.34 11.31
CA LEU A 54 8.49 3.94 11.01
C LEU A 54 8.13 5.11 11.93
N THR A 55 8.87 5.33 13.02
CA THR A 55 8.63 6.42 13.96
C THR A 55 8.64 7.77 13.22
N GLY A 56 7.56 8.53 13.37
CA GLY A 56 7.30 9.78 12.68
C GLY A 56 6.05 9.71 11.81
N LYS A 57 6.10 10.30 10.62
CA LYS A 57 4.96 10.45 9.71
C LYS A 57 5.08 9.47 8.53
N ILE A 58 4.06 8.64 8.33
CA ILE A 58 3.93 7.71 7.22
C ILE A 58 2.86 8.27 6.27
N THR A 59 3.16 8.33 4.98
CA THR A 59 2.20 8.63 3.92
C THR A 59 1.97 7.36 3.11
N TRP A 60 0.74 6.87 3.13
CA TRP A 60 0.37 5.66 2.39
C TRP A 60 0.17 6.00 0.92
N LEU A 61 0.90 5.30 0.06
CA LEU A 61 0.81 5.45 -1.41
C LEU A 61 -0.18 4.46 -2.02
N THR A 62 -0.82 3.65 -1.17
CA THR A 62 -1.81 2.65 -1.52
C THR A 62 -2.97 2.79 -0.55
N SER A 63 -4.21 2.75 -1.05
CA SER A 63 -5.38 2.84 -0.18
C SER A 63 -5.37 1.68 0.81
N PRO A 64 -5.42 1.94 2.14
CA PRO A 64 -5.54 0.85 3.08
C PRO A 64 -6.88 0.14 2.86
N SER A 65 -6.87 -1.19 2.67
CA SER A 65 -8.08 -1.96 2.36
C SER A 65 -9.12 -1.95 3.49
N TYR A 66 -8.71 -1.57 4.71
CA TYR A 66 -9.62 -1.26 5.81
C TYR A 66 -10.68 -0.21 5.41
N TYR A 67 -10.31 0.72 4.53
CA TYR A 67 -11.19 1.76 4.00
C TYR A 67 -11.73 1.40 2.59
N SER A 68 -11.65 0.14 2.16
CA SER A 68 -12.00 -0.30 0.79
C SER A 68 -13.37 0.18 0.31
N ASN A 69 -14.37 0.23 1.19
CA ASN A 69 -15.71 0.74 0.90
C ASN A 69 -15.76 2.22 0.48
N TYR A 70 -14.70 2.98 0.75
CA TYR A 70 -14.55 4.40 0.43
C TYR A 70 -13.22 4.68 -0.30
N SER A 71 -12.53 3.64 -0.79
CA SER A 71 -11.17 3.78 -1.34
C SER A 71 -11.08 4.77 -2.50
N ASP A 72 -12.12 4.83 -3.34
CA ASP A 72 -12.23 5.80 -4.44
C ASP A 72 -12.39 7.26 -3.98
N ASP A 73 -12.87 7.47 -2.75
CA ASP A 73 -13.12 8.79 -2.16
C ASP A 73 -11.94 9.28 -1.31
N ILE A 74 -10.96 8.41 -1.00
CA ILE A 74 -9.80 8.79 -0.20
C ILE A 74 -8.86 9.63 -1.06
N SER A 75 -8.67 10.88 -0.66
CA SER A 75 -7.70 11.77 -1.29
C SER A 75 -6.33 11.66 -0.64
N CYS A 76 -6.23 11.21 0.61
CA CYS A 76 -4.97 11.08 1.34
C CYS A 76 -5.12 10.18 2.56
N ALA A 77 -4.12 9.34 2.85
CA ALA A 77 -4.03 8.59 4.10
C ALA A 77 -2.63 8.73 4.70
N GLN A 78 -2.58 9.07 5.98
CA GLN A 78 -1.33 9.22 6.74
C GLN A 78 -1.43 8.55 8.09
N THR A 79 -0.30 8.11 8.64
CA THR A 79 -0.20 7.62 10.01
C THR A 79 0.90 8.37 10.72
N THR A 80 0.68 8.79 11.96
CA THR A 80 1.77 9.15 12.88
C THR A 80 2.07 8.00 13.81
N VAL A 81 3.34 7.61 13.94
CA VAL A 81 3.80 6.54 14.83
C VAL A 81 4.83 7.09 15.79
N ASP A 82 4.71 6.79 17.07
CA ASP A 82 5.71 7.16 18.07
C ASP A 82 6.72 6.02 18.34
N SER A 83 7.73 6.30 19.17
CA SER A 83 8.78 5.31 19.48
C SER A 83 8.28 4.08 20.24
N THR A 84 7.07 4.13 20.81
CA THR A 84 6.44 3.01 21.50
C THR A 84 5.56 2.17 20.57
N GLY A 85 5.37 2.62 19.33
CA GLY A 85 4.46 2.00 18.36
C GLY A 85 3.01 2.49 18.48
N ALA A 86 2.72 3.45 19.36
CA ALA A 86 1.41 4.07 19.36
C ALA A 86 1.24 4.81 18.03
N ALA A 87 0.14 4.51 17.35
CA ALA A 87 -0.10 4.94 15.98
C ALA A 87 -1.47 5.58 15.85
N LYS A 88 -1.56 6.57 14.95
CA LYS A 88 -2.80 7.28 14.65
C LYS A 88 -2.92 7.50 13.15
N ASP A 89 -3.98 6.97 12.57
CA ASP A 89 -4.35 7.21 11.18
C ASP A 89 -5.10 8.53 11.01
N PHE A 90 -4.88 9.15 9.87
CA PHE A 90 -5.57 10.34 9.36
C PHE A 90 -5.96 10.07 7.91
N VAL A 91 -7.26 9.86 7.67
CA VAL A 91 -7.80 9.59 6.33
C VAL A 91 -8.66 10.76 5.88
N TYR A 92 -8.22 11.41 4.81
CA TYR A 92 -8.90 12.53 4.18
C TYR A 92 -9.73 12.01 3.00
N LEU A 93 -11.02 12.33 3.02
CA LEU A 93 -11.93 12.04 1.91
C LEU A 93 -12.07 13.32 1.07
N GLY A 94 -12.20 13.18 -0.25
CA GLY A 94 -12.12 14.30 -1.21
C GLY A 94 -13.05 15.49 -0.95
N ASP A 95 -14.13 15.26 -0.20
CA ASP A 95 -15.15 16.27 0.12
C ASP A 95 -15.12 16.75 1.58
N THR A 96 -14.17 16.31 2.42
CA THR A 96 -14.14 16.65 3.86
C THR A 96 -12.95 17.53 4.24
N ASN A 97 -13.23 18.55 5.07
CA ASN A 97 -12.20 19.43 5.64
C ASN A 97 -11.49 18.84 6.88
N ALA A 98 -11.98 17.72 7.40
CA ALA A 98 -11.41 17.04 8.56
C ALA A 98 -11.16 15.56 8.22
N PRO A 99 -10.02 14.99 8.67
CA PRO A 99 -9.74 13.58 8.48
C PRO A 99 -10.60 12.72 9.41
N SER A 100 -10.88 11.48 8.98
CA SER A 100 -11.22 10.40 9.91
C SER A 100 -9.95 10.01 10.66
N GLU A 101 -10.06 9.85 11.98
CA GLU A 101 -8.95 9.53 12.85
C GLU A 101 -9.18 8.19 13.56
N THR A 102 -8.15 7.35 13.59
CA THR A 102 -8.19 6.04 14.26
C THR A 102 -6.89 5.82 15.01
N ASP A 103 -6.99 5.59 16.32
CA ASP A 103 -5.84 5.26 17.17
C ASP A 103 -5.67 3.73 17.27
N TYR A 104 -4.43 3.25 17.26
CA TYR A 104 -4.09 1.83 17.40
C TYR A 104 -2.65 1.63 17.88
N GLN A 105 -2.31 0.39 18.24
CA GLN A 105 -0.96 0.04 18.71
C GLN A 105 -0.28 -0.92 17.72
N LEU A 106 0.85 -0.48 17.15
CA LEU A 106 1.75 -1.35 16.39
C LEU A 106 2.61 -2.18 17.34
N GLN A 107 2.80 -3.46 16.99
CA GLN A 107 3.62 -4.41 17.72
C GLN A 107 4.52 -5.19 16.76
N GLU A 108 5.80 -5.30 17.09
CA GLU A 108 6.78 -6.12 16.36
C GLU A 108 7.08 -7.39 17.17
N ASN A 109 6.08 -8.28 17.26
CA ASN A 109 6.20 -9.53 18.03
C ASN A 109 7.02 -10.60 17.30
N GLU A 110 7.03 -10.57 15.96
CA GLU A 110 7.82 -11.43 15.09
C GLU A 110 8.62 -10.56 14.11
N LYS A 111 9.89 -10.89 13.88
CA LYS A 111 10.72 -10.15 12.93
C LYS A 111 10.11 -10.16 11.53
N GLY A 112 10.12 -9.01 10.87
CA GLY A 112 9.55 -8.83 9.54
C GLY A 112 8.04 -8.68 9.53
N ILE A 113 7.37 -8.69 10.69
CA ILE A 113 5.91 -8.61 10.82
C ILE A 113 5.54 -7.51 11.82
N LEU A 114 4.73 -6.57 11.36
CA LEU A 114 4.00 -5.67 12.23
C LEU A 114 2.59 -6.18 12.45
N GLN A 115 2.16 -6.17 13.70
CA GLN A 115 0.81 -6.48 14.10
C GLN A 115 0.16 -5.22 14.66
N TRP A 116 -1.14 -5.04 14.41
CA TRP A 116 -1.91 -4.09 15.19
C TRP A 116 -3.30 -4.59 15.47
N GLU A 117 -3.77 -4.14 16.61
CA GLU A 117 -5.11 -4.29 17.13
C GLU A 117 -5.58 -2.87 17.42
N ASP A 118 -6.75 -2.51 16.93
CA ASP A 118 -7.44 -1.31 17.40
C ASP A 118 -8.36 -1.71 18.57
N ASP A 119 -8.56 -0.81 19.53
CA ASP A 119 -9.35 -1.09 20.75
C ASP A 119 -10.82 -1.50 20.47
N SER A 120 -11.29 -1.26 19.24
CA SER A 120 -12.65 -1.57 18.79
C SER A 120 -12.77 -2.87 18.01
N SER A 121 -11.66 -3.53 17.71
CA SER A 121 -11.59 -4.62 16.74
C SER A 121 -11.12 -5.92 17.38
N VAL A 122 -11.86 -6.99 17.09
CA VAL A 122 -11.45 -8.38 17.36
C VAL A 122 -10.51 -8.92 16.27
N LEU A 123 -10.08 -8.07 15.33
CA LEU A 123 -9.32 -8.46 14.15
C LEU A 123 -7.83 -8.21 14.41
N SER A 124 -7.05 -9.29 14.32
CA SER A 124 -5.59 -9.20 14.34
C SER A 124 -5.08 -9.03 12.92
N ASN A 125 -4.58 -7.83 12.61
CA ASN A 125 -4.03 -7.49 11.30
C ASN A 125 -2.52 -7.72 11.31
N ASN A 126 -2.01 -8.34 10.25
CA ASN A 126 -0.58 -8.51 10.03
C ASN A 126 -0.14 -7.71 8.81
N MET A 127 1.01 -7.06 8.92
CA MET A 127 1.74 -6.43 7.84
C MET A 127 3.12 -7.06 7.74
N TYR A 128 3.33 -7.83 6.68
CA TYR A 128 4.59 -8.46 6.34
C TYR A 128 5.46 -7.47 5.56
N VAL A 129 6.62 -7.14 6.10
CA VAL A 129 7.56 -6.21 5.47
C VAL A 129 8.31 -6.92 4.35
N VAL A 130 8.12 -6.43 3.12
CA VAL A 130 8.79 -6.95 1.92
C VAL A 130 10.07 -6.17 1.62
N TYR A 131 10.03 -4.85 1.81
CA TYR A 131 11.16 -3.97 1.60
C TYR A 131 11.07 -2.79 2.55
N GLN A 132 12.22 -2.34 3.07
CA GLN A 132 12.25 -1.20 3.98
C GLN A 132 13.58 -0.45 3.92
N THR A 133 13.49 0.87 3.84
CA THR A 133 14.56 1.83 4.11
C THR A 133 14.12 2.79 5.21
N ASP A 134 14.84 3.89 5.40
CA ASP A 134 14.43 4.95 6.32
C ASP A 134 13.28 5.81 5.75
N ASN A 135 13.02 5.74 4.43
CA ASN A 135 12.02 6.58 3.75
C ASN A 135 10.94 5.79 3.01
N VAL A 136 11.10 4.48 2.82
CA VAL A 136 10.17 3.65 2.06
C VAL A 136 9.85 2.37 2.82
N LEU A 137 8.58 2.00 2.79
CA LEU A 137 8.07 0.71 3.22
C LEU A 137 7.29 0.08 2.06
N ALA A 138 7.62 -1.15 1.70
CA ALA A 138 6.77 -2.00 0.86
C ALA A 138 6.32 -3.21 1.67
N TYR A 139 5.03 -3.54 1.60
CA TYR A 139 4.42 -4.48 2.52
C TYR A 139 3.30 -5.30 1.89
N PHE A 140 2.95 -6.40 2.54
CA PHE A 140 1.75 -7.18 2.31
C PHE A 140 0.93 -7.23 3.59
N GLN A 141 -0.34 -6.84 3.50
CA GLN A 141 -1.27 -6.78 4.63
C GLN A 141 -2.40 -7.79 4.47
N CYS A 142 -2.75 -8.44 5.58
CA CYS A 142 -3.83 -9.43 5.64
C CYS A 142 -4.37 -9.58 7.07
N GLN A 143 -5.47 -10.33 7.22
CA GLN A 143 -6.08 -10.61 8.52
C GLN A 143 -5.84 -12.06 8.94
N SER A 144 -5.63 -12.26 10.24
CA SER A 144 -5.35 -13.57 10.84
C SER A 144 -6.61 -14.35 11.19
N THR A 145 -7.74 -13.66 11.37
CA THR A 145 -8.97 -14.21 11.94
C THR A 145 -10.20 -13.84 11.13
N THR A 146 -11.21 -14.71 11.16
CA THR A 146 -12.52 -14.50 10.55
C THR A 146 -13.48 -13.78 11.51
N PRO A 147 -14.50 -13.06 11.00
CA PRO A 147 -14.81 -12.85 9.59
C PRO A 147 -13.83 -11.86 8.93
N ASP A 148 -13.46 -12.16 7.68
CA ASP A 148 -12.61 -11.30 6.86
C ASP A 148 -13.34 -9.97 6.63
N ALA A 149 -12.79 -8.87 7.14
CA ALA A 149 -13.33 -7.54 6.93
C ALA A 149 -12.86 -6.93 5.61
N TYR A 150 -11.74 -7.40 5.06
CA TYR A 150 -11.17 -6.94 3.81
C TYR A 150 -10.34 -8.01 3.09
N GLU A 151 -10.09 -7.81 1.79
CA GLU A 151 -9.16 -8.64 1.01
C GLU A 151 -7.68 -8.27 1.29
N PRO A 152 -6.78 -9.27 1.43
CA PRO A 152 -5.36 -9.05 1.53
C PRO A 152 -4.82 -8.22 0.36
N TYR A 153 -3.85 -7.37 0.63
CA TYR A 153 -3.30 -6.48 -0.39
C TYR A 153 -1.84 -6.18 -0.15
N ALA A 154 -1.14 -5.81 -1.22
CA ALA A 154 0.19 -5.22 -1.12
C ALA A 154 0.10 -3.71 -1.25
N GLY A 155 1.04 -3.01 -0.61
CA GLY A 155 1.09 -1.55 -0.66
C GLY A 155 2.49 -1.01 -0.50
N MET A 156 2.59 0.30 -0.70
CA MET A 156 3.80 1.08 -0.41
C MET A 156 3.46 2.29 0.44
N ALA A 157 4.42 2.71 1.25
CA ALA A 157 4.34 3.93 2.02
C ALA A 157 5.68 4.67 1.98
N ALA A 158 5.60 5.99 2.09
CA ALA A 158 6.74 6.87 2.27
C ALA A 158 6.81 7.33 3.74
N VAL A 159 8.00 7.37 4.32
CA VAL A 159 8.24 7.62 5.74
C VAL A 159 9.07 8.88 5.91
N ASN A 160 8.62 9.79 6.77
CA ASN A 160 9.31 11.04 7.13
C ASN A 160 9.75 11.90 5.93
N ILE A 161 8.98 11.84 4.84
CA ILE A 161 9.23 12.63 3.64
C ILE A 161 8.71 14.06 3.81
N LYS A 162 9.31 14.99 3.07
CA LYS A 162 8.92 16.40 3.02
C LYS A 162 7.97 16.65 1.85
N ASP A 163 7.33 17.80 1.90
CA ASP A 163 6.50 18.35 0.83
C ASP A 163 7.25 18.35 -0.50
N GLY A 164 6.63 17.73 -1.51
CA GLY A 164 7.18 17.64 -2.84
C GLY A 164 8.33 16.64 -3.01
N ASP A 165 8.73 15.87 -1.98
CA ASP A 165 9.77 14.85 -2.14
C ASP A 165 9.33 13.76 -3.13
N LEU A 166 8.05 13.38 -3.14
CA LEU A 166 7.51 12.41 -4.11
C LEU A 166 7.71 12.87 -5.56
N ASP A 167 7.65 14.18 -5.81
CA ASP A 167 7.80 14.76 -7.14
C ASP A 167 9.25 15.11 -7.48
N ASN A 168 10.08 15.45 -6.50
CA ASN A 168 11.38 16.09 -6.72
C ASN A 168 12.60 15.27 -6.26
N SER A 169 12.42 14.23 -5.45
CA SER A 169 13.54 13.43 -4.93
C SER A 169 13.80 12.20 -5.79
N ASP A 170 14.84 12.25 -6.61
CA ASP A 170 15.28 11.09 -7.42
C ASP A 170 15.66 9.88 -6.55
N ALA A 171 16.24 10.15 -5.36
CA ALA A 171 16.59 9.10 -4.41
C ALA A 171 15.34 8.39 -3.88
N LEU A 172 14.29 9.14 -3.50
CA LEU A 172 13.03 8.56 -3.04
C LEU A 172 12.34 7.77 -4.15
N LYS A 173 12.33 8.29 -5.39
CA LYS A 173 11.76 7.59 -6.54
C LYS A 173 12.48 6.28 -6.84
N ALA A 174 13.81 6.26 -6.79
CA ALA A 174 14.59 5.04 -6.96
C ALA A 174 14.32 4.02 -5.85
N ASP A 175 14.12 4.50 -4.63
CA ASP A 175 13.80 3.67 -3.47
C ASP A 175 12.40 3.03 -3.58
N LEU A 176 11.40 3.84 -3.96
CA LEU A 176 10.04 3.39 -4.27
C LEU A 176 10.02 2.38 -5.43
N GLN A 177 10.82 2.60 -6.48
CA GLN A 177 10.98 1.66 -7.58
C GLN A 177 11.56 0.33 -7.09
N THR A 178 12.56 0.36 -6.21
CA THR A 178 13.15 -0.86 -5.62
C THR A 178 12.13 -1.62 -4.77
N GLY A 179 11.33 -0.91 -3.96
CA GLY A 179 10.22 -1.50 -3.21
C GLY A 179 9.17 -2.16 -4.10
N SER A 180 8.79 -1.49 -5.19
CA SER A 180 7.87 -2.04 -6.20
C SER A 180 8.42 -3.29 -6.88
N GLU A 181 9.70 -3.30 -7.24
CA GLU A 181 10.37 -4.47 -7.80
C GLU A 181 10.45 -5.64 -6.82
N ALA A 182 10.63 -5.36 -5.52
CA ALA A 182 10.60 -6.38 -4.47
C ALA A 182 9.21 -7.04 -4.37
N LEU A 183 8.13 -6.26 -4.43
CA LEU A 183 6.76 -6.78 -4.48
C LEU A 183 6.52 -7.61 -5.76
N ASN A 184 6.92 -7.09 -6.92
CA ASN A 184 6.71 -7.75 -8.21
C ASN A 184 7.41 -9.13 -8.28
N LYS A 185 8.60 -9.28 -7.69
CA LYS A 185 9.31 -10.58 -7.59
C LYS A 185 8.53 -11.64 -6.82
N LEU A 186 7.65 -11.22 -5.93
CA LEU A 186 6.78 -12.10 -5.14
C LEU A 186 5.43 -12.35 -5.81
N GLY A 187 5.19 -11.77 -6.99
CA GLY A 187 3.89 -11.79 -7.66
C GLY A 187 2.86 -10.85 -7.01
N LEU A 188 3.32 -9.96 -6.13
CA LEU A 188 2.48 -8.95 -5.48
C LEU A 188 2.48 -7.69 -6.33
N ARG A 189 1.31 -7.08 -6.48
CA ARG A 189 1.16 -5.76 -7.07
C ARG A 189 0.53 -4.85 -6.02
N PRO A 190 1.11 -3.66 -5.77
CA PRO A 190 0.42 -2.64 -5.00
C PRO A 190 -0.98 -2.41 -5.59
N LEU A 191 -1.99 -2.23 -4.74
CA LEU A 191 -3.24 -1.65 -5.25
C LEU A 191 -2.95 -0.27 -5.84
N GLU A 192 -3.73 0.12 -6.84
CA GLU A 192 -3.61 1.45 -7.44
C GLU A 192 -3.76 2.52 -6.35
N GLY A 193 -2.90 3.54 -6.45
CA GLY A 193 -2.59 4.42 -5.32
C GLY A 193 -3.61 5.52 -5.07
N LEU A 194 -3.57 6.01 -3.83
CA LEU A 194 -4.19 7.27 -3.43
C LEU A 194 -3.44 8.43 -4.10
N TYR A 195 -4.17 9.43 -4.60
CA TYR A 195 -3.57 10.65 -5.16
C TYR A 195 -2.74 11.35 -4.07
N THR A 196 -1.48 11.69 -4.38
CA THR A 196 -0.45 12.12 -3.43
C THR A 196 -0.60 13.56 -2.92
N ASP A 197 -1.79 14.15 -3.02
CA ASP A 197 -2.09 15.54 -2.66
C ASP A 197 -2.36 15.73 -1.15
N CYS A 198 -1.69 14.92 -0.31
CA CYS A 198 -1.65 15.14 1.12
C CYS A 198 -0.99 16.50 1.40
N LYS A 199 -1.78 17.58 1.55
CA LYS A 199 -1.24 18.88 1.98
C LYS A 199 -0.72 18.75 3.41
N PHE A 200 0.52 19.16 3.61
CA PHE A 200 1.31 18.92 4.82
C PHE A 200 1.13 20.01 5.88
#